data_AF-A0A816M8L9-F1
#
_entry.id   AF-A0A816M8L9-F1
#
_cell.length_a   1.000
_cell.length_b   1.000
_cell.length_c   1.000
_cell.angle_alpha   90.00
_cell.angle_beta   90.00
_cell.angle_gamma   90.00
#
_symmetry.space_group_name_H-M   'P 1'
#
loop_
_entity.id
_entity.type
_entity.pdbx_description
1 polymer ?
#
loop_
_entity_poly.entity_id
_entity_poly.type
_entity_poly.pdbx_seq_one_letter_code
_entity_poly.pdbx_strand_id
1 'polypeptide(L)'
;MIPYMLSDHIPANIRTPSKKKFSFRRRSKRYTPQNTHIGDCGVYSLKYVECLALGVTFDGINDKNIQGLRMKMAAEILDEGRNTVMSSLLAN
;
A
#
# COMPACT_ATOMS: atom_id res chain seq x y z
N MET A 1 3.06 17.58 -10.62
CA MET A 1 4.02 16.91 -11.53
C MET A 1 3.72 15.42 -11.67
N ILE A 2 3.75 14.62 -10.59
CA ILE A 2 3.54 13.15 -10.69
C ILE A 2 2.29 12.74 -11.47
N PRO A 3 1.08 13.31 -11.26
CA PRO A 3 -0.10 12.84 -11.98
C PRO A 3 -0.07 13.12 -13.49
N TYR A 4 0.61 14.20 -13.90
CA TYR A 4 0.80 14.52 -15.32
C TYR A 4 1.80 13.54 -15.94
N MET A 5 2.92 13.29 -15.27
CA MET A 5 3.92 12.31 -15.72
C MET A 5 3.31 10.93 -15.88
N LEU A 6 2.52 10.45 -14.91
CA LEU A 6 1.84 9.16 -15.01
C LEU A 6 0.84 9.12 -16.17
N SER A 7 0.12 10.22 -16.43
CA SER A 7 -0.84 10.27 -17.54
C SER A 7 -0.17 10.25 -18.91
N ASP A 8 1.05 10.78 -19.02
CA ASP A 8 1.82 10.81 -20.27
C ASP A 8 2.34 9.42 -20.67
N HIS A 9 2.56 8.55 -19.68
CA HIS A 9 3.01 7.18 -19.88
C HIS A 9 1.86 6.18 -20.15
N ILE A 10 0.59 6.62 -20.09
CA ILE A 10 -0.56 5.78 -20.39
C ILE A 10 -0.88 5.90 -21.89
N PRO A 11 -0.85 4.81 -22.67
CA PRO A 11 -1.18 4.83 -24.09
C PRO A 11 -2.56 5.45 -24.38
N ALA A 12 -2.63 6.29 -25.41
CA ALA A 12 -3.86 7.02 -25.77
C ALA A 12 -5.03 6.10 -26.17
N ASN A 13 -4.74 4.88 -26.63
CA ASN A 13 -5.75 3.87 -26.94
C ASN A 13 -6.41 3.24 -25.70
N ILE A 14 -5.80 3.35 -24.52
CA ILE A 14 -6.39 2.86 -23.26
C ILE A 14 -7.35 3.89 -22.68
N ARG A 15 -7.01 5.18 -22.81
CA ARG A 15 -7.78 6.28 -22.22
C ARG A 15 -7.44 7.60 -22.90
N THR A 16 -8.48 8.43 -23.10
CA THR A 16 -8.30 9.84 -23.42
C THR A 16 -7.65 10.60 -22.26
N PRO A 17 -6.49 11.25 -22.46
CA PRO A 17 -5.86 12.03 -21.40
C PRO A 17 -6.79 13.12 -20.88
N SER A 18 -6.94 13.20 -19.55
CA SER A 18 -7.72 14.25 -18.91
C SER A 18 -6.79 15.28 -18.30
N LYS A 19 -7.02 16.55 -18.61
CA LYS A 19 -6.33 17.68 -17.98
C LYS A 19 -7.01 18.13 -16.68
N LYS A 20 -8.04 17.41 -16.22
CA LYS A 20 -8.72 17.72 -14.96
C LYS A 20 -7.72 17.60 -13.81
N LYS A 21 -7.66 18.63 -12.97
CA LYS A 21 -6.83 18.61 -11.76
C LYS A 21 -7.34 17.53 -10.81
N PHE A 22 -6.42 16.73 -10.27
CA PHE A 22 -6.75 15.79 -9.21
C PHE A 22 -7.12 16.53 -7.94
N SER A 23 -8.12 16.02 -7.21
CA SER A 23 -8.31 16.39 -5.82
C SER A 23 -7.21 15.75 -4.98
N PHE A 24 -6.70 16.48 -3.99
CA PHE A 24 -5.76 15.94 -3.02
C PHE A 24 -6.45 15.86 -1.66
N ARG A 25 -6.17 14.80 -0.91
CA ARG A 25 -6.63 14.65 0.46
C ARG A 25 -5.44 14.31 1.33
N ARG A 26 -5.12 15.21 2.27
CA ARG A 26 -4.17 14.94 3.34
C ARG A 26 -4.96 14.68 4.61
N ARG A 27 -4.83 13.48 5.19
CA ARG A 27 -5.44 13.20 6.49
C ARG A 27 -4.63 13.92 7.56
N SER A 28 -5.32 14.43 8.57
CA SER A 28 -4.65 15.11 9.68
C SER A 28 -3.90 14.08 10.55
N LYS A 29 -2.91 14.56 11.31
CA LYS A 29 -2.14 13.74 12.26
C LYS A 29 -3.03 13.05 13.30
N ARG A 30 -4.19 13.65 13.62
CA ARG A 30 -5.15 13.07 14.58
C ARG A 30 -5.69 11.70 14.12
N TYR A 31 -5.80 11.48 12.81
CA TYR A 31 -6.40 10.27 12.23
C TYR A 31 -5.38 9.42 11.48
N THR A 32 -4.10 9.81 11.48
CA THR A 32 -3.05 9.13 10.74
C THR A 32 -2.06 8.58 11.76
N PRO A 33 -1.93 7.25 11.87
CA PRO A 33 -0.94 6.62 12.72
C PRO A 33 0.46 7.18 12.43
N GLN A 34 1.17 7.56 13.49
CA GLN A 34 2.51 8.12 13.34
C GLN A 34 3.54 7.02 13.59
N ASN A 35 4.37 6.75 12.59
CA ASN A 35 5.54 5.92 12.75
C ASN A 35 6.64 6.72 13.45
N THR A 36 6.98 6.37 14.70
CA THR A 36 8.13 6.97 15.39
C THR A 36 9.40 6.14 15.27
N HIS A 37 9.27 4.86 14.89
CA HIS A 37 10.40 3.94 14.77
C HIS A 37 10.98 3.90 13.35
N ILE A 38 12.31 3.81 13.27
CA ILE A 38 13.00 3.69 11.98
C ILE A 38 12.76 2.28 11.42
N GLY A 39 12.44 2.19 10.12
CA GLY A 39 12.30 0.92 9.40
C GLY A 39 10.86 0.40 9.24
N ASP A 40 9.87 0.97 9.93
CA ASP A 40 8.48 0.49 9.85
C ASP A 40 7.62 1.25 8.81
N CYS A 41 8.19 2.24 8.10
CA CYS A 41 7.45 3.10 7.17
C CYS A 41 6.75 2.32 6.04
N GLY A 42 7.34 1.20 5.59
CA GLY A 42 6.73 0.34 4.58
C GLY A 42 5.47 -0.36 5.10
N VAL A 43 5.51 -0.87 6.34
CA VAL A 43 4.37 -1.55 6.97
C VAL A 43 3.23 -0.57 7.22
N TYR A 44 3.54 0.61 7.76
CA TYR A 44 2.56 1.68 7.92
C TYR A 44 1.91 2.05 6.59
N SER A 45 2.71 2.19 5.53
CA SER A 45 2.22 2.56 4.20
C SER A 45 1.29 1.50 3.61
N LEU A 46 1.66 0.21 3.70
CA LEU A 46 0.83 -0.89 3.20
C LEU A 46 -0.47 -1.04 3.97
N LYS A 47 -0.43 -0.98 5.31
CA LYS A 47 -1.65 -1.02 6.13
C LYS A 47 -2.56 0.19 5.87
N TYR A 48 -1.98 1.35 5.53
CA TYR A 48 -2.77 2.49 5.11
C TYR A 48 -3.50 2.24 3.78
N VAL A 49 -2.83 1.65 2.79
CA VAL A 49 -3.47 1.29 1.52
C VAL A 49 -4.56 0.23 1.74
N GLU A 50 -4.31 -0.78 2.57
CA GLU A 50 -5.27 -1.82 2.92
C GLU A 50 -6.54 -1.25 3.57
N CYS A 51 -6.40 -0.41 4.60
CA CYS A 51 -7.55 0.24 5.24
C CYS A 51 -8.36 1.10 4.26
N LEU A 52 -7.69 1.82 3.34
CA LEU A 52 -8.37 2.58 2.29
C LEU A 52 -9.13 1.68 1.32
N ALA A 53 -8.56 0.54 0.93
CA ALA A 53 -9.20 -0.42 0.03
C ALA A 53 -10.44 -1.06 0.67
N LEU A 54 -10.38 -1.35 1.98
CA LEU A 54 -11.49 -1.93 2.74
C LEU A 54 -12.51 -0.89 3.22
N GLY A 55 -12.23 0.40 3.09
CA GLY A 55 -13.11 1.48 3.55
C GLY A 55 -13.19 1.62 5.08
N VAL A 56 -12.17 1.14 5.82
CA VAL A 56 -12.13 1.17 7.29
C VAL A 56 -11.23 2.30 7.82
N THR A 57 -11.31 2.57 9.13
CA THR A 57 -10.41 3.54 9.79
C THR A 57 -9.02 2.93 10.01
N PHE A 58 -8.05 3.78 10.30
CA PHE A 58 -6.67 3.38 10.63
C PHE A 58 -6.48 3.14 12.14
N ASP A 59 -7.58 3.10 12.89
CA ASP A 59 -7.54 3.01 14.33
C ASP A 59 -6.93 1.67 14.75
N GLY A 60 -6.10 1.71 15.79
CA GLY A 60 -5.40 0.54 16.28
C GLY A 60 -4.02 0.33 15.66
N ILE A 61 -3.65 0.89 14.51
CA ILE A 61 -2.26 0.82 14.03
C ILE A 61 -1.38 1.76 14.86
N ASN A 62 -0.31 1.25 15.48
CA ASN A 62 0.65 2.06 16.22
C ASN A 62 1.96 1.28 16.48
N ASP A 63 2.96 1.96 17.01
CA ASP A 63 4.31 1.39 17.22
C ASP A 63 4.32 0.21 18.20
N LYS A 64 3.31 0.06 19.08
CA LYS A 64 3.24 -1.08 20.01
C LYS A 64 2.88 -2.39 19.32
N ASN A 65 2.13 -2.34 18.21
CA ASN A 65 1.67 -3.54 17.50
C ASN A 65 2.23 -3.69 16.09
N ILE A 66 2.99 -2.71 15.59
CA ILE A 66 3.54 -2.71 14.24
C ILE A 66 4.43 -3.93 13.96
N GLN A 67 5.17 -4.42 14.95
CA GLN A 67 5.97 -5.63 14.80
C GLN A 67 5.09 -6.86 14.52
N GLY A 68 3.97 -7.01 15.21
CA GLY A 68 3.02 -8.09 14.96
C GLY A 68 2.36 -7.95 13.59
N LEU A 69 1.98 -6.73 13.20
CA LEU A 69 1.43 -6.43 11.87
C LEU A 69 2.42 -6.76 10.76
N ARG A 70 3.70 -6.45 10.95
CA ARG A 70 4.79 -6.79 10.02
C ARG A 70 4.91 -8.29 9.82
N MET A 71 4.97 -9.06 10.91
CA MET A 71 5.13 -10.51 10.83
C MET A 71 3.91 -11.18 10.18
N LYS A 72 2.70 -10.75 10.57
CA LYS A 72 1.46 -11.24 9.96
C LYS A 72 1.43 -10.97 8.45
N MET A 73 1.72 -9.73 8.06
CA MET A 73 1.75 -9.34 6.65
C MET A 73 2.82 -10.10 5.85
N ALA A 74 4.00 -10.33 6.43
CA ALA A 74 5.04 -11.13 5.78
C ALA A 74 4.59 -12.59 5.58
N ALA A 75 3.91 -13.17 6.56
CA ALA A 75 3.36 -14.52 6.45
C ALA A 75 2.26 -14.61 5.38
N GLU A 76 1.33 -13.64 5.36
CA GLU A 76 0.26 -13.55 4.37
C GLU A 76 0.82 -13.39 2.94
N ILE A 77 1.80 -12.50 2.74
CA ILE A 77 2.45 -12.31 1.44
C ILE A 77 3.20 -13.58 1.01
N LEU A 78 3.90 -14.24 1.95
CA LEU A 78 4.61 -15.47 1.65
C LEU A 78 3.63 -16.57 1.23
N ASP A 79 2.51 -16.74 1.94
CA ASP A 79 1.48 -17.72 1.65
C ASP A 79 0.84 -17.48 0.28
N GLU A 80 0.45 -16.24 -0.04
CA GLU A 80 -0.05 -15.84 -1.35
C GLU A 80 0.97 -16.14 -2.47
N GLY A 81 2.25 -15.83 -2.22
CA GLY A 81 3.35 -16.07 -3.14
C GLY A 81 3.67 -17.54 -3.39
N ARG A 82 3.26 -18.46 -2.49
CA ARG A 82 3.50 -19.90 -2.69
C ARG A 82 2.72 -20.47 -3.87
N ASN A 83 1.66 -19.80 -4.33
CA ASN A 83 0.80 -20.31 -5.41
C ASN A 83 1.40 -20.18 -6.82
N THR A 84 2.49 -19.43 -7.04
CA THR A 84 3.06 -19.26 -8.40
C THR A 84 4.56 -19.51 -8.50
N VAL A 85 5.35 -19.10 -7.51
CA VAL A 85 6.82 -19.19 -7.58
C VAL A 85 7.37 -20.42 -6.86
N MET A 86 6.75 -20.85 -5.75
CA MET A 86 7.20 -22.07 -5.05
C MET A 86 6.78 -23.35 -5.80
N SER A 87 5.62 -23.38 -6.46
CA SER A 87 5.22 -24.51 -7.29
C SER A 87 6.18 -24.76 -8.46
N SER A 88 6.83 -23.71 -9.00
CA SER A 88 7.82 -23.84 -10.08
C SER A 88 9.24 -24.15 -9.58
N LEU A 89 9.57 -23.76 -8.34
CA LEU A 89 10.85 -24.09 -7.70
C LEU A 89 10.87 -25.49 -7.05
N LEU A 90 9.72 -26.02 -6.61
CA LEU A 90 9.58 -27.36 -6.01
C LEU A 90 9.21 -28.45 -7.03
N ALA A 91 8.95 -28.08 -8.28
CA ALA A 91 8.69 -29.02 -9.38
C ALA A 91 9.93 -29.40 -10.20
N ASN A 92 11.13 -28.95 -9.79
CA ASN A 92 12.42 -29.32 -10.38
C ASN A 92 13.25 -30.13 -9.38
#